data_AF-A0A2Z2K8G7-F1
#
_entry.id   AF-A0A2Z2K8G7-F1
#
_cell.length_a   1.000
_cell.length_b   1.000
_cell.length_c   1.000
_cell.angle_alpha   90.00
_cell.angle_beta   90.00
_cell.angle_gamma   90.00
#
_symmetry.space_group_name_H-M   'P 1'
#
loop_
_entity.id
_entity.type
_entity.pdbx_description
1 polymer ?
#
loop_
_entity_poly.entity_id
_entity_poly.type
_entity_poly.pdbx_seq_one_letter_code
_entity_poly.pdbx_strand_id
1 'polypeptide(L)'
;MGFYVQNNTPNVIWVAVGHYDPDCSPTTYVKEGWYRIVPGRRSLIVTGTAANQRFYIYGYDNFNNIWGGNFNTYVPSTVFTMCWVERCQGAGCRRVGFNEVIVGNSQNYTLTLTNRAQGTAKSRNTMVSRKGAAKFKLGRLSIKKSPGKLGKLGRVIRPLRSK
;
A
#
# COMPACT_ATOMS: atom_id res chain seq x y z
N MET A 1 26.73 9.34 -1.27
CA MET A 1 25.40 9.83 -1.69
C MET A 1 24.49 8.63 -1.76
N GLY A 2 23.23 8.73 -1.34
CA GLY A 2 22.35 7.57 -1.35
C GLY A 2 20.96 7.80 -0.80
N PHE A 3 20.09 6.84 -1.07
CA PHE A 3 18.79 6.72 -0.44
C PHE A 3 18.87 5.73 0.71
N TYR A 4 18.59 6.22 1.92
CA TYR A 4 18.64 5.47 3.15
C TYR A 4 17.25 5.26 3.71
N VAL A 5 17.04 4.11 4.34
CA VAL A 5 15.84 3.83 5.12
C VAL A 5 16.24 3.56 6.56
N GLN A 6 15.60 4.29 7.49
CA GLN A 6 15.79 4.14 8.93
C GLN A 6 14.55 3.53 9.55
N ASN A 7 14.74 2.43 10.28
CA ASN A 7 13.67 1.79 11.04
C ASN A 7 13.61 2.38 12.45
N ASN A 8 12.57 3.16 12.76
CA ASN A 8 12.32 3.72 14.09
C ASN A 8 11.22 2.97 14.85
N THR A 9 10.98 1.71 14.49
CA THR A 9 10.00 0.83 15.14
C THR A 9 10.71 -0.21 15.99
N PRO A 10 10.00 -0.83 16.96
CA PRO A 10 10.56 -1.95 17.74
C PRO A 10 10.66 -3.27 16.95
N ASN A 11 10.13 -3.33 15.72
CA ASN A 11 10.03 -4.55 14.94
C ASN A 11 11.00 -4.56 13.76
N VAL A 12 11.38 -5.74 13.28
CA VAL A 12 12.09 -5.86 12.00
C VAL A 12 11.13 -5.51 10.86
N ILE A 13 11.59 -4.66 9.95
CA ILE A 13 10.84 -4.30 8.75
C ILE A 13 11.54 -4.88 7.53
N TRP A 14 10.74 -5.48 6.66
CA TRP A 14 11.15 -5.91 5.33
C TRP A 14 10.72 -4.86 4.32
N VAL A 15 11.67 -4.33 3.57
CA VAL A 15 11.46 -3.21 2.64
C VAL A 15 11.71 -3.67 1.21
N ALA A 16 10.88 -3.20 0.29
CA ALA A 16 11.13 -3.21 -1.14
C ALA A 16 11.18 -1.77 -1.63
N VAL A 17 12.06 -1.49 -2.59
CA VAL A 17 12.21 -0.19 -3.22
C VAL A 17 11.99 -0.32 -4.72
N GLY A 18 11.41 0.70 -5.32
CA GLY A 18 11.49 0.97 -6.74
C GLY A 18 12.30 2.24 -6.96
N HIS A 19 13.29 2.19 -7.84
CA HIS A 19 14.14 3.33 -8.17
C HIS A 19 14.33 3.42 -9.69
N TYR A 20 14.80 4.59 -10.15
CA TYR A 20 15.03 4.83 -11.56
C TYR A 20 16.21 3.99 -12.05
N ASP A 21 16.01 3.24 -13.11
CA ASP A 21 17.03 2.44 -13.76
C ASP A 21 16.83 2.54 -15.28
N PRO A 22 17.82 3.08 -16.03
CA PRO A 22 17.72 3.24 -17.47
C PRO A 22 17.73 1.91 -18.24
N ASP A 23 18.20 0.81 -17.63
CA ASP A 23 18.29 -0.50 -18.28
C ASP A 23 16.90 -1.17 -18.37
N CYS A 24 15.93 -0.69 -17.58
CA CYS A 24 14.56 -1.16 -17.63
C CYS A 24 13.72 -0.47 -18.70
N SER A 25 13.04 -1.28 -19.54
CA SER A 25 12.16 -0.82 -20.62
C SER A 25 10.81 -1.55 -20.57
N PRO A 26 9.67 -0.93 -20.94
CA PRO A 26 9.47 0.46 -21.38
C PRO A 26 9.39 1.48 -20.23
N THR A 27 9.28 1.02 -18.99
CA THR A 27 9.31 1.88 -17.80
C THR A 27 10.70 1.81 -17.19
N THR A 28 11.40 2.95 -17.17
CA THR A 28 12.77 3.14 -16.64
C THR A 28 12.84 3.11 -15.12
N TYR A 29 12.19 2.12 -14.52
CA TYR A 29 12.19 1.86 -13.10
C TYR A 29 12.39 0.37 -12.86
N VAL A 30 13.28 0.06 -11.92
CA VAL A 30 13.47 -1.28 -11.37
C VAL A 30 12.82 -1.33 -9.99
N LYS A 31 12.32 -2.51 -9.60
CA LYS A 31 11.87 -2.80 -8.25
C LYS A 31 12.65 -3.98 -7.67
N GLU A 32 13.09 -3.82 -6.44
CA GLU A 32 13.96 -4.77 -5.75
C GLU A 32 13.62 -4.85 -4.27
N GLY A 33 13.94 -5.98 -3.65
CA GLY A 33 13.64 -6.29 -2.26
C GLY A 33 13.96 -7.76 -1.97
N TRP A 34 13.78 -8.31 -0.79
CA TRP A 34 13.40 -7.64 0.45
C TRP A 34 14.65 -7.28 1.27
N TYR A 35 14.81 -6.01 1.57
CA TYR A 35 15.83 -5.53 2.49
C TYR A 35 15.33 -5.71 3.93
N ARG A 36 16.13 -6.40 4.74
CA ARG A 36 15.83 -6.60 6.16
C ARG A 36 16.44 -5.46 6.99
N ILE A 37 15.60 -4.64 7.59
CA ILE A 37 16.05 -3.52 8.44
C ILE A 37 15.64 -3.78 9.88
N VAL A 38 16.64 -4.01 10.74
CA VAL A 38 16.42 -4.23 12.18
C VAL A 38 16.05 -2.92 12.90
N PRO A 39 15.37 -3.00 14.07
CA PRO A 39 15.00 -1.85 14.88
C PRO A 39 16.17 -0.88 15.13
N GLY A 40 15.91 0.43 15.02
CA GLY A 40 16.86 1.50 15.30
C GLY A 40 17.98 1.67 14.26
N ARG A 41 18.09 0.78 13.26
CA ARG A 41 19.15 0.87 12.25
C ARG A 41 18.73 1.65 11.03
N ARG A 42 19.76 2.21 10.37
CA ARG A 42 19.69 2.85 9.05
C ARG A 42 20.45 1.99 8.06
N SER A 43 19.80 1.67 6.94
CA SER A 43 20.40 0.90 5.85
C SER A 43 20.43 1.72 4.57
N LEU A 44 21.54 1.64 3.84
CA LEU A 44 21.65 2.16 2.48
C LEU A 44 20.90 1.18 1.56
N ILE A 45 19.89 1.69 0.85
CA ILE A 45 19.05 0.87 -0.02
C ILE A 45 19.47 1.07 -1.48
N VAL A 46 19.58 2.33 -1.92
CA VAL A 46 20.01 2.67 -3.29
C VAL A 46 21.25 3.53 -3.22
N THR A 47 22.30 3.08 -3.91
CA THR A 47 23.56 3.82 -4.06
C THR A 47 23.40 4.88 -5.15
N GLY A 48 24.04 6.05 -4.98
CA GLY A 48 24.01 7.12 -5.97
C GLY A 48 23.35 8.40 -5.44
N THR A 49 23.20 9.43 -6.27
CA THR A 49 22.55 10.67 -5.84
C THR A 49 21.05 10.47 -5.72
N ALA A 50 20.47 10.75 -4.54
CA ALA A 50 19.02 10.76 -4.38
C ALA A 50 18.37 12.06 -4.89
N ALA A 51 19.17 13.07 -5.27
CA ALA A 51 18.66 14.40 -5.60
C ALA A 51 17.75 14.36 -6.85
N ASN A 52 16.60 15.00 -6.75
CA ASN A 52 15.57 15.10 -7.80
C ASN A 52 15.06 13.75 -8.32
N GLN A 53 15.23 12.68 -7.54
CA GLN A 53 14.73 11.34 -7.88
C GLN A 53 13.41 11.04 -7.17
N ARG A 54 12.69 10.06 -7.73
CA ARG A 54 11.47 9.50 -7.13
C ARG A 54 11.76 8.06 -6.73
N PHE A 55 11.46 7.73 -5.50
CA PHE A 55 11.56 6.38 -4.98
C PHE A 55 10.18 5.86 -4.62
N TYR A 56 9.94 4.60 -4.92
CA TYR A 56 8.74 3.89 -4.51
C TYR A 56 9.11 2.98 -3.36
N ILE A 57 8.50 3.11 -2.20
CA ILE A 57 8.84 2.29 -1.03
C ILE A 57 7.63 1.50 -0.58
N TYR A 58 7.85 0.22 -0.30
CA TYR A 58 6.91 -0.63 0.40
C TYR A 58 7.61 -1.35 1.54
N GLY A 59 7.04 -1.31 2.74
CA GLY A 59 7.54 -2.00 3.90
C GLY A 59 6.45 -2.80 4.58
N TYR A 60 6.80 -3.93 5.20
CA TYR A 60 5.92 -4.67 6.08
C TYR A 60 6.69 -5.26 7.26
N ASP A 61 5.99 -5.50 8.37
CA ASP A 61 6.51 -6.26 9.50
C ASP A 61 5.72 -7.55 9.73
N ASN A 62 6.16 -8.34 10.72
CA ASN A 62 5.52 -9.59 11.10
C ASN A 62 4.19 -9.38 11.88
N PHE A 63 3.85 -8.13 12.23
CA PHE A 63 2.66 -7.78 13.01
C PHE A 63 1.57 -7.13 12.15
N ASN A 64 1.63 -7.32 10.82
CA ASN A 64 0.70 -6.75 9.85
C ASN A 64 0.69 -5.21 9.79
N ASN A 65 1.77 -4.56 10.21
CA ASN A 65 2.00 -3.15 9.93
C ASN A 65 2.58 -3.00 8.52
N ILE A 66 2.03 -2.06 7.76
CA ILE A 66 2.38 -1.82 6.37
C ILE A 66 2.76 -0.35 6.18
N TRP A 67 3.91 -0.12 5.57
CA TRP A 67 4.37 1.17 5.06
C TRP A 67 4.19 1.15 3.55
N GLY A 68 3.08 1.67 3.08
CA GLY A 68 2.72 1.56 1.67
C GLY A 68 1.75 2.64 1.24
N GLY A 69 1.52 2.68 -0.07
CA GLY A 69 0.71 3.69 -0.73
C GLY A 69 -0.19 3.06 -1.80
N ASN A 70 -0.51 3.86 -2.81
CA ASN A 70 -1.54 3.52 -3.79
C ASN A 70 -0.97 2.86 -5.06
N PHE A 71 0.35 2.79 -5.21
CA PHE A 71 1.00 2.23 -6.40
C PHE A 71 1.08 0.70 -6.31
N ASN A 72 0.01 0.04 -6.75
CA ASN A 72 -0.12 -1.40 -6.62
C ASN A 72 0.68 -2.16 -7.69
N THR A 73 1.50 -3.12 -7.27
CA THR A 73 2.23 -4.03 -8.16
C THR A 73 2.36 -5.43 -7.55
N TYR A 74 2.82 -6.39 -8.34
CA TYR A 74 3.06 -7.77 -7.91
C TYR A 74 4.54 -7.97 -7.64
N VAL A 75 4.85 -8.52 -6.46
CA VAL A 75 6.22 -8.79 -6.02
C VAL A 75 6.34 -10.20 -5.46
N PRO A 76 7.50 -10.87 -5.63
CA PRO A 76 7.81 -12.12 -4.96
C PRO A 76 7.86 -11.99 -3.44
N SER A 77 7.63 -13.09 -2.73
CA SER A 77 7.84 -13.21 -1.28
C SER A 77 9.32 -13.38 -0.88
N THR A 78 10.17 -13.80 -1.81
CA THR A 78 11.62 -13.94 -1.65
C THR A 78 12.36 -12.69 -2.12
N VAL A 79 13.69 -12.64 -1.96
CA VAL A 79 14.52 -11.58 -2.54
C VAL A 79 14.41 -11.60 -4.07
N PHE A 80 14.36 -10.42 -4.69
CA PHE A 80 14.10 -10.21 -6.11
C PHE A 80 14.67 -8.86 -6.58
N THR A 81 14.96 -8.79 -7.87
CA THR A 81 15.22 -7.57 -8.65
C THR A 81 14.54 -7.77 -9.99
N MET A 82 13.67 -6.86 -10.40
CA MET A 82 12.93 -6.95 -11.67
C MET A 82 12.48 -5.58 -12.14
N CYS A 83 12.30 -5.38 -13.45
CA CYS A 83 11.79 -4.12 -13.96
C CYS A 83 10.35 -3.88 -13.50
N TRP A 84 9.91 -2.61 -13.48
CA TRP A 84 8.61 -2.23 -12.93
C TRP A 84 7.44 -2.93 -13.64
N VAL A 85 7.53 -3.06 -14.96
CA VAL A 85 6.51 -3.70 -15.82
C VAL A 85 6.43 -5.21 -15.63
N GLU A 86 7.51 -5.86 -15.22
CA GLU A 86 7.54 -7.29 -15.00
C GLU A 86 6.66 -7.66 -13.82
N ARG A 87 5.98 -8.80 -13.90
CA ARG A 87 5.07 -9.25 -12.86
C ARG A 87 5.36 -10.71 -12.56
N CYS A 88 5.54 -11.00 -11.28
CA CYS A 88 5.61 -12.38 -10.86
C CYS A 88 4.20 -13.01 -10.91
N GLN A 89 4.14 -14.30 -11.24
CA GLN A 89 2.90 -15.07 -11.36
C GLN A 89 3.00 -16.37 -10.55
N GLY A 90 1.86 -16.84 -10.03
CA GLY A 90 1.78 -18.12 -9.29
C GLY A 90 1.91 -17.99 -7.77
N ALA A 91 2.17 -19.13 -7.13
CA ALA A 91 2.35 -19.21 -5.68
C ALA A 91 3.62 -18.46 -5.24
N GLY A 92 3.57 -17.73 -4.13
CA GLY A 92 4.69 -16.89 -3.65
C GLY A 92 4.68 -15.45 -4.19
N CYS A 93 3.74 -15.10 -5.06
CA CYS A 93 3.51 -13.72 -5.47
C CYS A 93 2.46 -13.05 -4.60
N ARG A 94 2.70 -11.78 -4.28
CA ARG A 94 1.72 -10.95 -3.57
C ARG A 94 1.58 -9.58 -4.21
N ARG A 95 0.35 -9.05 -4.16
CA ARG A 95 0.03 -7.70 -4.59
C ARG A 95 0.28 -6.73 -3.43
N VAL A 96 1.17 -5.78 -3.63
CA VAL A 96 1.55 -4.77 -2.63
C VAL A 96 1.40 -3.36 -3.19
N GLY A 97 1.18 -2.38 -2.33
CA GLY A 97 1.02 -0.97 -2.71
C GLY A 97 2.22 -0.14 -2.27
N PHE A 98 3.07 0.26 -3.21
CA PHE A 98 4.19 1.16 -2.94
C PHE A 98 3.70 2.59 -2.69
N ASN A 99 4.45 3.30 -1.85
CA ASN A 99 4.27 4.73 -1.63
C ASN A 99 5.37 5.51 -2.35
N GLU A 100 4.98 6.55 -3.09
CA GLU A 100 5.92 7.44 -3.75
C GLU A 100 6.58 8.38 -2.74
N VAL A 101 7.89 8.54 -2.86
CA VAL A 101 8.74 9.46 -2.10
C VAL A 101 9.48 10.31 -3.12
N ILE A 102 9.12 11.59 -3.20
CA ILE A 102 9.77 12.55 -4.07
C ILE A 102 10.91 13.19 -3.28
N VAL A 103 12.14 12.98 -3.73
CA VAL A 103 13.31 13.61 -3.12
C VAL A 103 13.54 14.95 -3.80
N GLY A 104 13.72 16.00 -3.00
CA GLY A 104 14.11 17.32 -3.49
C GLY A 104 15.59 17.37 -3.89
N ASN A 105 16.24 18.50 -3.65
CA ASN A 105 17.65 18.69 -4.03
C ASN A 105 18.67 18.03 -3.06
N SER A 106 18.28 16.98 -2.34
CA SER A 106 19.12 16.33 -1.33
C SER A 106 19.81 15.10 -1.89
N GLN A 107 21.15 15.13 -1.99
CA GLN A 107 21.94 13.99 -2.48
C GLN A 107 21.93 12.78 -1.52
N ASN A 108 21.76 13.02 -0.23
CA ASN A 108 21.53 12.00 0.79
C ASN A 108 20.13 12.20 1.34
N TYR A 109 19.26 11.22 1.14
CA TYR A 109 17.90 11.26 1.66
C TYR A 109 17.69 10.09 2.62
N THR A 110 17.19 10.36 3.81
CA THR A 110 16.83 9.32 4.78
C THR A 110 15.33 9.31 5.00
N LEU A 111 14.69 8.20 4.66
CA LEU A 111 13.29 7.93 4.95
C LEU A 111 13.18 7.20 6.30
N THR A 112 12.43 7.77 7.24
CA THR A 112 12.19 7.15 8.55
C THR A 112 10.87 6.40 8.56
N LEU A 113 10.89 5.11 8.87
CA LEU A 113 9.69 4.29 9.07
C LEU A 113 9.29 4.30 10.55
N THR A 114 8.08 4.73 10.86
CA THR A 114 7.54 4.77 12.23
C THR A 114 6.20 4.05 12.32
N ASN A 115 5.83 3.64 13.55
CA ASN A 115 4.52 3.05 13.81
C ASN A 115 3.51 4.13 14.18
N ARG A 116 2.23 3.94 13.81
CA ARG A 116 1.14 4.86 14.16
C ARG A 116 0.98 5.12 15.67
N ALA A 117 1.43 4.19 16.51
CA ALA A 117 1.38 4.31 17.97
C ALA A 117 2.43 5.27 18.55
N GLN A 118 3.49 5.56 17.80
CA GLN A 118 4.46 6.57 18.20
C GLN A 118 3.93 7.91 17.71
N GLY A 119 3.58 8.82 18.62
CA GLY A 119 3.09 10.18 18.35
C GLY A 119 4.13 11.09 17.69
N THR A 120 4.83 10.59 16.67
CA THR A 120 5.85 11.31 15.92
C THR A 120 5.18 12.30 14.97
N ALA A 121 5.63 13.56 15.03
CA ALA A 121 5.25 14.61 14.11
C ALA A 121 5.38 14.15 12.65
N LYS A 122 4.38 14.48 11.82
CA LYS A 122 4.38 14.22 10.38
C LYS A 122 5.48 15.05 9.71
N SER A 123 6.71 14.55 9.68
CA SER A 123 7.77 15.11 8.86
C SER A 123 7.63 14.61 7.42
N ARG A 124 8.08 15.43 6.45
CA ARG A 124 8.09 15.08 5.01
C ARG A 124 8.85 13.78 4.71
N ASN A 125 9.76 13.38 5.59
CA ASN A 125 10.62 12.21 5.43
C ASN A 125 10.23 11.06 6.36
N THR A 126 9.02 11.08 6.92
CA THR A 126 8.52 10.03 7.83
C THR A 126 7.33 9.30 7.23
N MET A 127 7.43 7.99 7.14
CA MET A 127 6.34 7.12 6.71
C MET A 127 5.76 6.39 7.92
N VAL A 128 4.48 6.61 8.17
CA VAL A 128 3.77 6.02 9.30
C VAL A 128 3.07 4.74 8.84
N SER A 129 3.16 3.68 9.63
CA SER A 129 2.50 2.42 9.33
C SER A 129 0.97 2.53 9.33
N ARG A 130 0.35 1.72 8.49
CA ARG A 130 -1.09 1.40 8.51
C ARG A 130 -1.21 -0.06 8.89
N LYS A 131 -2.15 -0.40 9.78
CA LYS A 131 -2.52 -1.80 9.95
C LYS A 131 -3.11 -2.28 8.63
N GLY A 132 -2.60 -3.39 8.11
CA GLY A 132 -3.24 -4.07 6.98
C GLY A 132 -4.71 -4.32 7.34
N ALA A 133 -5.61 -4.11 6.38
CA ALA A 133 -7.03 -4.37 6.61
C ALA A 133 -7.18 -5.79 7.15
N ALA A 134 -7.67 -5.93 8.38
CA ALA A 134 -8.20 -7.21 8.82
C ALA A 134 -9.19 -7.64 7.74
N LYS A 135 -9.02 -8.83 7.16
CA LYS A 135 -10.01 -9.34 6.23
C LYS A 135 -11.30 -9.45 7.03
N PHE A 136 -12.17 -8.45 6.93
CA PHE A 136 -13.53 -8.53 7.42
C PHE A 136 -14.12 -9.72 6.67
N LYS A 137 -14.22 -10.88 7.34
CA LYS A 137 -15.10 -11.94 6.87
C LYS A 137 -16.45 -11.27 6.77
N LEU A 138 -17.01 -11.14 5.57
CA LEU A 138 -18.42 -10.78 5.41
C LEU A 138 -19.21 -11.85 6.17
N GLY A 139 -19.57 -11.55 7.42
CA GLY A 139 -20.62 -12.25 8.11
C GLY A 139 -21.88 -12.09 7.27
N ARG A 140 -22.54 -13.21 6.96
CA ARG A 140 -23.78 -13.27 6.17
C ARG A 140 -24.70 -12.12 6.56
N LEU A 141 -25.08 -11.31 5.56
CA LEU A 141 -26.16 -10.34 5.69
C LEU A 141 -27.44 -11.07 6.11
N SER A 142 -27.84 -10.95 7.38
CA SER A 142 -29.20 -11.28 7.80
C SER A 142 -30.15 -10.24 7.20
N ILE A 143 -30.84 -10.62 6.13
CA ILE A 143 -31.97 -9.87 5.57
C ILE A 143 -33.08 -9.86 6.62
N LYS A 144 -33.21 -8.75 7.37
CA LYS A 144 -34.42 -8.49 8.15
C LYS A 144 -35.56 -8.18 7.18
N LYS A 145 -36.49 -9.12 7.00
CA LYS A 145 -37.80 -8.83 6.37
C LYS A 145 -38.58 -7.89 7.29
N SER A 146 -38.81 -6.66 6.85
CA SER A 146 -39.83 -5.79 7.46
C SER A 146 -41.22 -6.22 6.98
N PRO A 147 -42.23 -6.30 7.85
CA PRO A 147 -43.60 -6.58 7.43
C PRO A 147 -44.20 -5.34 6.75
N GLY A 148 -44.62 -5.49 5.49
CA GLY A 148 -45.28 -4.45 4.71
C GLY A 148 -46.65 -4.10 5.30
N LYS A 149 -46.89 -2.81 5.52
CA LYS A 149 -48.17 -2.24 5.94
C LYS A 149 -49.08 -2.19 4.71
N LEU A 150 -50.15 -2.99 4.71
CA LEU A 150 -51.14 -3.10 3.64
C LEU A 150 -51.94 -1.79 3.55
N GLY A 151 -51.61 -0.93 2.58
CA GLY A 151 -52.39 0.27 2.27
C GLY A 151 -53.72 -0.11 1.60
N LYS A 152 -54.84 0.43 2.11
CA LYS A 152 -56.19 0.22 1.56
C LYS A 152 -56.26 0.68 0.11
N LEU A 153 -56.62 -0.26 -0.78
CA LEU A 153 -56.93 -0.02 -2.19
C LEU A 153 -58.16 0.90 -2.33
N GLY A 154 -58.01 1.88 -3.22
CA GLY A 154 -58.97 2.94 -3.52
C GLY A 154 -60.29 2.45 -4.14
N ARG A 155 -61.24 3.39 -4.17
CA ARG A 155 -62.66 3.26 -4.55
C ARG A 155 -62.90 2.55 -5.89
N VAL A 156 -63.90 1.68 -5.89
CA VAL A 156 -64.54 1.08 -7.07
C VAL A 156 -65.36 2.15 -7.80
N ILE A 157 -65.00 2.48 -9.03
CA ILE A 157 -65.84 3.25 -9.96
C ILE A 157 -66.64 2.23 -10.79
N ARG A 158 -67.97 2.23 -10.64
CA ARG A 158 -68.87 1.40 -11.44
C ARG A 158 -69.13 2.08 -12.80
N PRO A 159 -69.03 1.38 -13.93
CA PRO A 159 -69.46 1.93 -15.22
C PRO A 159 -71.00 1.97 -15.33
N LEU A 160 -71.53 3.10 -15.79
CA LEU A 160 -72.93 3.29 -16.17
C LEU A 160 -73.25 2.49 -17.43
N ARG A 161 -74.29 1.68 -17.36
CA ARG A 161 -74.83 0.87 -18.46
C ARG A 161 -75.84 1.72 -19.24
N SER A 162 -75.56 2.05 -20.50
CA SER A 162 -76.61 2.52 -21.42
C SER A 162 -77.18 1.33 -22.20
N LYS A 163 -78.50 1.35 -22.38
CA LYS A 163 -79.24 0.57 -23.39
C LYS A 163 -78.89 1.08 -24.79
#